data_AF-A0A9E6Y1R3-F1
#
_entry.id   AF-A0A9E6Y1R3-F1
#
_cell.length_a   1.000
_cell.length_b   1.000
_cell.length_c   1.000
_cell.angle_alpha   90.00
_cell.angle_beta   90.00
_cell.angle_gamma   90.00
#
_symmetry.space_group_name_H-M   'P 1'
#
loop_
_entity.id
_entity.type
_entity.pdbx_description
1 polymer ?
#
loop_
_entity_poly.entity_id
_entity_poly.type
_entity_poly.pdbx_seq_one_letter_code
_entity_poly.pdbx_strand_id
1 'polypeptide(L)'
;MTLPTDVEVSRALNALATTINDQRVGSFAAERFQQIVDGALSGERKLVVQPGGAKAGRIVTADDGRLVAEVRWAGGSWDVERKITAQGSSWAVPR
;
A
#
# COMPACT_ATOMS: atom_id res chain seq x y z
N MET A 1 6.78 -14.80 -7.31
CA MET A 1 5.37 -14.43 -7.02
C MET A 1 4.90 -13.48 -8.12
N THR A 2 3.60 -13.32 -8.37
CA THR A 2 3.13 -12.41 -9.44
C THR A 2 3.16 -10.96 -8.96
N LEU A 3 3.73 -10.06 -9.77
CA LEU A 3 3.75 -8.62 -9.46
C LEU A 3 2.31 -8.05 -9.45
N PRO A 4 1.98 -7.15 -8.51
CA PRO A 4 0.68 -6.49 -8.49
C PRO A 4 0.56 -5.50 -9.65
N THR A 5 -0.61 -5.47 -10.29
CA THR A 5 -0.96 -4.49 -11.31
C THR A 5 -1.20 -3.10 -10.71
N ASP A 6 -1.20 -2.05 -11.55
CA ASP A 6 -1.46 -0.68 -11.11
C ASP A 6 -2.82 -0.52 -10.40
N VAL A 7 -3.83 -1.21 -10.92
CA VAL A 7 -5.19 -1.22 -10.38
C VAL A 7 -5.23 -1.91 -9.03
N GLU A 8 -4.54 -3.04 -8.87
CA GLU A 8 -4.42 -3.75 -7.60
C GLU A 8 -3.68 -2.92 -6.55
N VAL A 9 -2.58 -2.27 -6.93
CA VAL A 9 -1.85 -1.34 -6.05
C VAL A 9 -2.78 -0.21 -5.61
N SER A 10 -3.45 0.47 -6.55
CA SER A 10 -4.34 1.59 -6.23
C SER A 10 -5.50 1.17 -5.34
N ARG A 11 -6.10 0.00 -5.59
CA ARG A 11 -7.15 -0.57 -4.76
C ARG A 11 -6.65 -0.86 -3.35
N ALA A 12 -5.50 -1.51 -3.21
CA ALA A 12 -4.93 -1.87 -1.91
C ALA A 12 -4.58 -0.63 -1.08
N LEU A 13 -3.94 0.37 -1.69
CA LEU A 13 -3.57 1.62 -1.01
C LEU A 13 -4.81 2.42 -0.57
N ASN A 14 -5.82 2.52 -1.44
CA ASN A 14 -7.07 3.20 -1.10
C ASN A 14 -7.81 2.48 0.03
N ALA A 15 -7.98 1.16 -0.07
CA ALA A 15 -8.61 0.36 0.97
C ALA A 15 -7.89 0.49 2.32
N LEU A 16 -6.55 0.49 2.30
CA LEU A 16 -5.75 0.73 3.50
C LEU A 16 -6.02 2.12 4.07
N ALA A 17 -5.87 3.18 3.27
CA ALA A 17 -6.05 4.56 3.72
C ALA A 17 -7.45 4.80 4.31
N THR A 18 -8.50 4.34 3.63
CA THR A 18 -9.88 4.48 4.12
C THR A 18 -10.07 3.72 5.43
N THR A 19 -9.68 2.45 5.47
CA THR A 19 -9.94 1.59 6.64
C THR A 19 -9.24 2.08 7.89
N ILE A 20 -7.95 2.46 7.81
CA ILE A 20 -7.19 2.89 8.99
C ILE A 20 -7.65 4.26 9.53
N ASN A 21 -8.16 5.13 8.63
CA ASN A 21 -8.71 6.43 9.02
C ASN A 21 -10.13 6.29 9.59
N ASP A 22 -10.99 5.46 9.00
CA ASP A 22 -12.33 5.18 9.53
C ASP A 22 -12.28 4.54 10.92
N GLN A 23 -11.32 3.64 11.12
CA GLN A 23 -11.09 2.98 12.41
C GLN A 23 -10.34 3.86 13.42
N ARG A 24 -9.93 5.08 13.04
CA ARG A 24 -9.18 6.04 13.87
C ARG A 24 -7.98 5.40 14.57
N VAL A 25 -7.21 4.60 13.84
CA VAL A 25 -6.06 3.88 14.41
C VAL A 25 -5.00 4.89 14.88
N GLY A 26 -4.66 4.90 16.17
CA GLY A 26 -3.71 5.88 16.73
C GLY A 26 -2.23 5.49 16.67
N SER A 27 -1.91 4.26 16.29
CA SER A 27 -0.55 3.72 16.27
C SER A 27 -0.32 2.79 15.08
N PHE A 28 0.92 2.69 14.60
CA PHE A 28 1.22 1.79 13.50
C PHE A 28 1.07 0.33 13.93
N ALA A 29 0.29 -0.45 13.19
CA ALA A 29 0.05 -1.87 13.46
C ALA A 29 0.30 -2.69 12.19
N ALA A 30 1.55 -3.14 11.99
CA ALA A 30 2.00 -3.79 10.77
C ALA A 30 1.11 -4.98 10.35
N GLU A 31 0.80 -5.88 11.30
CA GLU A 31 -0.02 -7.08 11.04
C GLU A 31 -1.44 -6.71 10.62
N ARG A 32 -2.06 -5.74 11.29
CA ARG A 32 -3.40 -5.26 10.94
C ARG A 32 -3.41 -4.60 9.57
N PHE A 33 -2.40 -3.79 9.27
CA PHE A 33 -2.28 -3.11 7.98
C PHE A 33 -2.05 -4.13 6.86
N GLN A 34 -1.25 -5.17 7.13
CA GLN A 34 -1.06 -6.29 6.21
C GLN A 34 -2.38 -7.00 5.92
N GLN A 35 -3.22 -7.27 6.92
CA GLN A 35 -4.52 -7.93 6.72
C GLN A 35 -5.45 -7.11 5.81
N ILE A 36 -5.44 -5.78 5.94
CA ILE A 36 -6.24 -4.90 5.08
C ILE A 36 -5.74 -4.96 3.64
N VAL A 37 -4.42 -4.89 3.46
CA VAL A 37 -3.79 -4.98 2.13
C VAL A 37 -4.04 -6.35 1.47
N ASP A 38 -3.82 -7.45 2.20
CA ASP A 38 -4.09 -8.81 1.72
C ASP A 38 -5.59 -8.96 1.36
N GLY A 39 -6.50 -8.45 2.19
CA GLY A 39 -7.94 -8.47 1.92
C GLY A 39 -8.35 -7.72 0.65
N ALA A 40 -7.72 -6.57 0.38
CA ALA A 40 -7.95 -5.80 -0.84
C ALA A 40 -7.42 -6.49 -2.11
N LEU A 41 -6.48 -7.43 -1.94
CA LEU A 41 -5.87 -8.26 -2.98
C LEU A 41 -6.44 -9.68 -3.00
N SER A 42 -7.69 -9.85 -2.56
CA SER A 42 -8.37 -11.17 -2.56
C SER A 42 -7.62 -12.25 -1.76
N GLY A 43 -6.86 -11.86 -0.74
CA GLY A 43 -6.05 -12.74 0.10
C GLY A 43 -4.66 -13.04 -0.45
N GLU A 44 -4.30 -12.54 -1.64
CA GLU A 44 -2.98 -12.75 -2.23
C GLU A 44 -1.95 -11.77 -1.63
N ARG A 45 -0.86 -12.31 -1.08
CA ARG A 45 0.25 -11.51 -0.55
C ARG A 45 1.17 -10.99 -1.65
N LYS A 46 0.71 -10.04 -2.46
CA LYS A 46 1.53 -9.36 -3.49
C LYS A 46 2.26 -8.13 -2.96
N LEU A 47 1.79 -7.58 -1.85
CA LEU A 47 2.36 -6.42 -1.15
C LEU A 47 2.67 -6.78 0.29
N VAL A 48 3.73 -6.20 0.86
CA VAL A 48 4.18 -6.42 2.23
C VAL A 48 4.27 -5.08 2.95
N VAL A 49 3.64 -5.01 4.12
CA VAL A 49 3.71 -3.87 5.03
C VAL A 49 4.91 -4.05 5.96
N GLN A 50 5.84 -3.10 5.92
CA GLN A 50 7.03 -3.07 6.76
C GLN A 50 6.95 -1.88 7.74
N PRO A 51 7.29 -2.08 9.03
CA PRO A 51 7.37 -0.97 9.97
C PRO A 51 8.56 -0.05 9.66
N GLY A 52 8.33 1.26 9.74
CA GLY A 52 9.35 2.30 9.60
C GLY A 52 9.51 3.16 10.87
N GLY A 53 8.80 2.82 11.94
CA GLY A 53 8.77 3.53 13.22
C GLY A 53 7.37 3.47 13.85
N ALA A 54 7.17 4.08 15.03
CA ALA A 54 5.89 4.03 15.73
C ALA A 54 4.72 4.72 14.97
N LYS A 55 5.06 5.64 14.06
CA LYS A 55 4.12 6.48 13.29
C LYS A 55 4.40 6.47 11.79
N ALA A 56 5.14 5.45 11.33
CA ALA A 56 5.52 5.33 9.93
C ALA A 56 5.68 3.87 9.51
N GLY A 57 5.38 3.60 8.26
CA GLY A 57 5.57 2.30 7.61
C GLY A 57 5.83 2.47 6.12
N ARG A 58 6.18 1.35 5.50
CA ARG A 58 6.40 1.24 4.06
C ARG A 58 5.60 0.06 3.55
N ILE A 59 5.16 0.16 2.31
CA ILE A 59 4.57 -0.94 1.58
C ILE A 59 5.53 -1.24 0.46
N VAL A 60 5.94 -2.50 0.37
CA VAL A 60 6.84 -2.99 -0.68
C VAL A 60 6.16 -4.11 -1.45
N THR A 61 6.63 -4.40 -2.66
CA THR A 61 6.27 -5.62 -3.37
C THR A 61 6.78 -6.84 -2.60
N ALA A 62 5.98 -7.90 -2.57
CA ALA A 62 6.36 -9.14 -1.91
C ALA A 62 7.42 -9.93 -2.69
N ASP A 63 7.55 -9.68 -3.99
CA ASP A 63 8.44 -10.42 -4.90
C ASP A 63 9.90 -9.93 -4.82
N ASP A 64 10.13 -8.62 -4.99
CA ASP A 64 11.46 -8.01 -5.08
C ASP A 64 11.72 -6.92 -4.01
N GLY A 65 10.78 -6.67 -3.10
CA GLY A 65 10.95 -5.68 -2.02
C GLY A 65 10.97 -4.23 -2.49
N ARG A 66 10.54 -3.95 -3.73
CA ARG A 66 10.47 -2.61 -4.29
C ARG A 66 9.45 -1.76 -3.54
N LEU A 67 9.84 -0.53 -3.20
CA LEU A 67 8.97 0.43 -2.53
C LEU A 67 7.74 0.77 -3.39
N VAL A 68 6.56 0.53 -2.82
CA VAL A 68 5.25 0.79 -3.41
C VAL A 68 4.66 2.08 -2.88
N ALA A 69 4.64 2.24 -1.55
CA ALA A 69 4.09 3.39 -0.89
C ALA A 69 4.73 3.60 0.49
N GLU A 70 4.58 4.80 1.02
CA GLU A 70 4.88 5.10 2.41
C GLU A 70 3.59 5.40 3.16
N VAL A 71 3.54 5.00 4.42
CA VAL A 71 2.41 5.24 5.31
C VAL A 71 2.91 6.06 6.48
N ARG A 72 2.31 7.24 6.75
CA ARG A 72 2.78 8.15 7.81
C ARG A 72 1.61 8.74 8.57
N TRP A 73 1.77 8.90 9.88
CA TRP A 73 0.78 9.62 10.69
C TRP A 73 0.97 11.13 10.55
N ALA A 74 -0.05 11.83 10.07
CA ALA A 74 -0.05 13.27 9.82
C ALA A 74 -0.88 14.04 10.87
N GLY A 75 -0.69 13.72 12.15
CA GLY A 75 -1.23 14.55 13.25
C GLY A 75 -2.75 14.56 13.40
N GLY A 76 -3.45 13.55 12.85
CA GLY A 76 -4.91 13.45 12.92
C GLY A 76 -5.49 12.41 11.97
N SER A 77 -4.75 12.06 10.93
CA SER A 77 -5.04 10.99 9.98
C SER A 77 -3.76 10.26 9.57
N TRP A 78 -3.92 9.07 9.02
CA TRP A 78 -2.86 8.39 8.27
C TRP A 78 -2.87 8.86 6.82
N ASP A 79 -1.69 9.23 6.33
CA ASP A 79 -1.42 9.49 4.94
C ASP A 79 -0.73 8.27 4.31
N VAL A 80 -1.16 7.90 3.10
CA VAL A 80 -0.64 6.77 2.32
C VAL A 80 -0.18 7.33 0.98
N GLU A 81 1.12 7.55 0.85
CA GLU A 81 1.73 8.19 -0.30
C GLU A 81 2.31 7.13 -1.25
N ARG A 82 1.71 7.00 -2.44
CA ARG A 82 2.21 6.09 -3.49
C ARG A 82 3.55 6.59 -4.03
N LYS A 83 4.55 5.71 -4.08
CA LYS A 83 5.93 6.02 -4.53
C LYS A 83 6.31 5.40 -5.87
N ILE A 84 5.57 4.39 -6.35
CA ILE A 84 5.80 3.88 -7.71
C ILE A 84 5.15 4.83 -8.71
N THR A 85 5.96 5.51 -9.52
CA THR A 85 5.60 5.87 -10.89
C THR A 85 5.68 4.62 -11.74
N ALA A 86 4.59 4.31 -12.44
CA ALA A 86 4.46 3.12 -13.28
C ALA A 86 5.70 2.92 -14.18
N GLN A 87 6.51 1.90 -13.91
CA GLN A 87 7.30 1.30 -14.97
C GLN A 87 6.35 0.37 -15.73
N GLY A 88 5.71 0.95 -16.75
CA GLY A 88 4.74 0.24 -17.58
C GLY A 88 3.78 1.12 -18.38
N SER A 89 4.15 2.35 -18.77
CA SER A 89 3.46 3.02 -19.87
C SER A 89 3.83 2.34 -21.20
N SER A 90 3.26 1.16 -21.44
CA SER A 90 2.91 0.72 -22.80
C SER A 90 1.40 0.86 -22.96
N TRP A 91 0.87 2.05 -22.69
CA TRP A 91 -0.37 2.47 -23.33
C TRP A 91 0.02 3.19 -24.62
N ALA A 92 0.05 2.42 -25.70
CA ALA A 92 0.10 2.99 -27.04
C ALA A 92 -1.11 3.90 -27.22
N VAL A 93 -0.87 5.18 -27.46
CA VAL A 93 -1.80 6.04 -28.19
C VAL A 93 -1.40 5.97 -29.66
N PRO A 94 -2.15 5.28 -30.53
CA PRO A 94 -1.99 5.48 -31.97
C PRO A 94 -2.51 6.87 -32.31
N ARG A 95 -1.70 7.63 -33.05
CA ARG A 95 -2.11 8.84 -33.77
C ARG A 95 -3.04 8.50 -34.91
#